data_AF-A0A843KTI3-F1
#
_entry.id   AF-A0A843KTI3-F1
#
_cell.length_a   1.000
_cell.length_b   1.000
_cell.length_c   1.000
_cell.angle_alpha   90.00
_cell.angle_beta   90.00
_cell.angle_gamma   90.00
#
_symmetry.space_group_name_H-M   'P 1'
#
loop_
_entity.id
_entity.type
_entity.pdbx_description
1 polymer ?
#
loop_
_entity_poly.entity_id
_entity_poly.type
_entity_poly.pdbx_seq_one_letter_code
_entity_poly.pdbx_strand_id
1 'polypeptide(L)'
;MELHFTKLQGNGNDFILIDEYECVAIPDEMKAEFAQIYLDRRFGIGGDGVLYLSLSEQPGLKMRLFQPDGSEAEMCGNGIRCFAKYAYDQGYIKGPCKVETLAGIIPVDISYHDEDFLASIGMPEPKFLRKDIPATGDGEYKEEIGGFEVYAVNTGVPHAVIFTDALDSVAVSESAPPIRKHTTFPNGANVNFVQRTGENSLRIRT
;
A
#
# COMPACT_ATOMS: atom_id res chain seq x y z
N MET A 1 -18.61 -6.12 24.09
CA MET A 1 -17.28 -5.50 24.26
C MET A 1 -17.26 -4.29 23.36
N GLU A 2 -16.88 -3.13 23.87
CA GLU A 2 -16.69 -1.93 23.04
C GLU A 2 -15.24 -1.90 22.59
N LEU A 3 -15.02 -1.71 21.29
CA LEU A 3 -13.70 -1.62 20.69
C LEU A 3 -13.57 -0.26 20.01
N HIS A 4 -12.57 0.51 20.43
CA HIS A 4 -12.24 1.78 19.80
C HIS A 4 -11.36 1.54 18.57
N PHE A 5 -11.60 2.32 17.52
CA PHE A 5 -10.80 2.31 16.31
C PHE A 5 -10.61 3.73 15.79
N THR A 6 -9.57 3.93 15.00
CA THR A 6 -9.36 5.17 14.25
C THR A 6 -9.42 4.89 12.76
N LYS A 7 -10.20 5.66 12.02
CA LYS A 7 -10.25 5.57 10.56
C LYS A 7 -9.23 6.51 9.94
N LEU A 8 -8.35 5.98 9.11
CA LEU A 8 -7.25 6.72 8.47
C LEU A 8 -7.29 6.52 6.95
N GLN A 9 -6.72 7.43 6.18
CA GLN A 9 -6.49 7.21 4.75
C GLN A 9 -5.19 7.86 4.29
N GLY A 10 -4.53 7.23 3.33
CA GLY A 10 -3.39 7.78 2.62
C GLY A 10 -3.63 7.70 1.12
N ASN A 11 -3.81 8.86 0.46
CA ASN A 11 -4.08 8.98 -0.98
C ASN A 11 -5.27 8.13 -1.46
N GLY A 12 -6.35 8.10 -0.69
CA GLY A 12 -7.58 7.38 -1.01
C GLY A 12 -7.61 5.92 -0.56
N ASN A 13 -6.47 5.35 -0.15
CA ASN A 13 -6.40 4.03 0.44
C ASN A 13 -6.67 4.11 1.95
N ASP A 14 -7.78 3.54 2.40
CA ASP A 14 -8.33 3.78 3.74
C ASP A 14 -8.27 2.56 4.67
N PHE A 15 -7.96 2.80 5.94
CA PHE A 15 -7.66 1.78 6.94
C PHE A 15 -8.48 1.96 8.21
N ILE A 16 -8.83 0.86 8.84
CA ILE A 16 -9.26 0.81 10.24
C ILE A 16 -8.00 0.56 11.06
N LEU A 17 -7.64 1.43 12.00
CA LEU A 17 -6.54 1.21 12.93
C LEU A 17 -7.08 0.81 14.29
N ILE A 18 -6.61 -0.33 14.78
CA ILE A 18 -6.82 -0.83 16.13
C ILE A 18 -5.53 -0.62 16.92
N ASP A 19 -5.66 0.10 18.02
CA ASP A 19 -4.58 0.33 18.97
C ASP A 19 -4.53 -0.84 19.96
N GLU A 20 -3.52 -1.68 19.87
CA GLU A 20 -3.24 -2.78 20.80
C GLU A 20 -2.06 -2.44 21.73
N TYR A 21 -1.59 -1.19 21.72
CA TYR A 21 -0.50 -0.72 22.56
C TYR A 21 -1.02 -0.36 23.95
N GLU A 22 -2.03 0.53 24.03
CA GLU A 22 -2.67 0.91 25.30
C GLU A 22 -4.05 0.26 25.49
N CYS A 23 -4.68 -0.26 24.42
CA CYS A 23 -6.02 -0.83 24.49
C CYS A 23 -6.03 -2.36 24.41
N VAL A 24 -7.24 -2.94 24.51
CA VAL A 24 -7.46 -4.39 24.46
C VAL A 24 -7.02 -4.93 23.10
N ALA A 25 -6.02 -5.82 23.11
CA ALA A 25 -5.59 -6.53 21.92
C ALA A 25 -6.67 -7.53 21.45
N ILE A 26 -6.90 -7.56 20.14
CA ILE A 26 -7.72 -8.60 19.53
C ILE A 26 -6.87 -9.88 19.48
N PRO A 27 -7.38 -11.04 19.92
CA PRO A 27 -6.66 -12.31 19.78
C PRO A 27 -6.25 -12.55 18.33
N ASP A 28 -5.05 -13.07 18.14
CA ASP A 28 -4.43 -13.21 16.82
C ASP A 28 -5.28 -14.06 15.86
N GLU A 29 -5.92 -15.11 16.38
CA GLU A 29 -6.84 -15.98 15.65
C GLU A 29 -8.11 -15.27 15.17
N MET A 30 -8.47 -14.14 15.76
CA MET A 30 -9.67 -13.36 15.40
C MET A 30 -9.37 -12.22 14.40
N LYS A 31 -8.11 -11.88 14.15
CA LYS A 31 -7.76 -10.71 13.30
C LYS A 31 -8.22 -10.85 11.86
N ALA A 32 -8.09 -12.06 11.29
CA ALA A 32 -8.55 -12.34 9.94
C ALA A 32 -10.08 -12.21 9.81
N GLU A 33 -10.82 -12.81 10.74
CA GLU A 33 -12.29 -12.73 10.78
C GLU A 33 -12.76 -11.28 11.02
N PHE A 34 -12.07 -10.55 11.91
CA PHE A 34 -12.33 -9.14 12.15
C PHE A 34 -12.20 -8.33 10.85
N ALA A 35 -11.12 -8.51 10.08
CA ALA A 35 -10.94 -7.82 8.81
C ALA A 35 -12.07 -8.15 7.81
N GLN A 36 -12.44 -9.42 7.67
CA GLN A 36 -13.51 -9.85 6.77
C GLN A 36 -14.87 -9.23 7.12
N ILE A 37 -15.20 -9.12 8.41
CA ILE A 37 -16.48 -8.55 8.87
C ILE A 37 -16.48 -7.02 8.75
N TYR A 38 -15.45 -6.35 9.27
CA TYR A 38 -15.49 -4.90 9.45
C TYR A 38 -14.99 -4.10 8.24
N LEU A 39 -14.27 -4.72 7.31
CA LEU A 39 -13.90 -4.08 6.04
C LEU A 39 -15.00 -4.15 4.97
N ASP A 40 -16.07 -4.92 5.19
CA ASP A 40 -17.24 -4.86 4.32
C ASP A 40 -17.80 -3.42 4.33
N ARG A 41 -17.87 -2.81 3.14
CA ARG A 41 -18.26 -1.40 2.99
C ARG A 41 -19.77 -1.16 3.15
N ARG A 42 -20.59 -2.20 3.18
CA ARG A 42 -22.06 -2.12 3.29
C ARG A 42 -22.56 -2.44 4.70
N PHE A 43 -21.97 -3.45 5.31
CA PHE A 43 -22.40 -4.00 6.60
C PHE A 43 -21.38 -3.78 7.73
N GLY A 44 -20.13 -3.48 7.38
CA GLY A 44 -19.08 -3.12 8.33
C GLY A 44 -18.81 -1.62 8.37
N ILE A 45 -17.61 -1.26 8.84
CA ILE A 45 -17.11 0.12 8.80
C ILE A 45 -16.66 0.47 7.37
N GLY A 46 -16.15 -0.53 6.64
CA GLY A 46 -15.60 -0.38 5.30
C GLY A 46 -14.14 0.07 5.34
N GLY A 47 -13.31 -0.50 4.47
CA GLY A 47 -11.92 -0.08 4.27
C GLY A 47 -11.14 -1.03 3.36
N ASP A 48 -9.91 -0.66 3.04
CA ASP A 48 -8.99 -1.49 2.26
C ASP A 48 -8.07 -2.37 3.14
N GLY A 49 -8.04 -2.10 4.46
CA GLY A 49 -7.30 -2.92 5.40
C GLY A 49 -7.51 -2.56 6.86
N VAL A 50 -7.19 -3.50 7.76
CA VAL A 50 -7.11 -3.26 9.20
C VAL A 50 -5.65 -3.24 9.62
N LEU A 51 -5.23 -2.14 10.24
CA LEU A 51 -3.92 -1.96 10.85
C LEU A 51 -4.02 -2.26 12.35
N TYR A 52 -3.17 -3.14 12.85
CA TYR A 52 -3.01 -3.38 14.28
C TYR A 52 -1.68 -2.80 14.74
N LEU A 53 -1.74 -1.93 15.75
CA LEU A 53 -0.58 -1.28 16.35
C LEU A 53 -0.29 -1.89 17.71
N SER A 54 0.88 -2.49 17.88
CA SER A 54 1.33 -3.02 19.17
C SER A 54 2.78 -2.66 19.47
N LEU A 55 3.25 -2.97 20.68
CA LEU A 55 4.67 -2.93 20.99
C LEU A 55 5.42 -4.00 20.17
N SER A 56 6.63 -3.68 19.70
CA SER A 56 7.57 -4.66 19.14
C SER A 56 8.43 -5.26 20.27
N GLU A 57 8.95 -6.48 20.08
CA GLU A 57 9.95 -7.08 20.97
C GLU A 57 11.32 -6.40 20.87
N GLN A 58 11.56 -5.68 19.77
CA GLN A 58 12.69 -4.76 19.59
C GLN A 58 12.24 -3.34 19.94
N PRO A 59 13.16 -2.40 20.24
CA PRO A 59 12.79 -1.00 20.43
C PRO A 59 12.03 -0.46 19.20
N GLY A 60 10.74 -0.19 19.34
CA GLY A 60 9.89 0.28 18.24
C GLY A 60 8.43 -0.16 18.37
N LEU A 61 7.70 0.03 17.27
CA LEU A 61 6.30 -0.36 17.15
C LEU A 61 6.18 -1.52 16.16
N LYS A 62 5.15 -2.35 16.34
CA LYS A 62 4.80 -3.42 15.42
C LYS A 62 3.50 -3.09 14.71
N MET A 63 3.51 -3.27 13.40
CA MET A 63 2.36 -3.08 12.53
C MET A 63 2.00 -4.43 11.88
N ARG A 64 0.75 -4.84 12.05
CA ARG A 64 0.15 -5.91 11.24
C ARG A 64 -0.93 -5.33 10.35
N LEU A 65 -1.08 -5.88 9.14
CA LEU A 65 -2.05 -5.41 8.16
C LEU A 65 -2.85 -6.60 7.62
N PHE A 66 -4.16 -6.56 7.83
CA PHE A 66 -5.09 -7.56 7.29
C PHE A 66 -5.95 -6.96 6.17
N GLN A 67 -6.11 -7.72 5.09
CA GLN A 67 -6.91 -7.35 3.91
C GLN A 67 -8.38 -7.81 4.04
N PRO A 68 -9.30 -7.32 3.18
CA PRO A 68 -10.71 -7.72 3.22
C PRO A 68 -10.96 -9.23 3.06
N ASP A 69 -10.04 -9.97 2.45
CA ASP A 69 -10.11 -11.42 2.33
C ASP A 69 -9.59 -12.16 3.58
N GLY A 70 -9.12 -11.44 4.59
CA GLY A 70 -8.56 -11.96 5.84
C GLY A 70 -7.08 -12.34 5.75
N SER A 71 -6.43 -12.17 4.59
CA SER A 71 -4.99 -12.40 4.45
C SER A 71 -4.17 -11.32 5.14
N GLU A 72 -3.01 -11.69 5.69
CA GLU A 72 -2.05 -10.74 6.25
C GLU A 72 -1.06 -10.30 5.17
N ALA A 73 -0.99 -8.99 4.92
CA ALA A 73 -0.12 -8.41 3.92
C ALA A 73 1.26 -8.08 4.52
N GLU A 74 2.32 -8.30 3.73
CA GLU A 74 3.70 -8.06 4.16
C GLU A 74 3.97 -6.58 4.46
N MET A 75 3.49 -5.69 3.59
CA MET A 75 3.69 -4.25 3.70
C MET A 75 2.66 -3.47 2.87
N CYS A 76 2.29 -2.28 3.34
CA CYS A 76 1.58 -1.28 2.55
C CYS A 76 2.12 0.11 2.85
N GLY A 77 2.66 0.78 1.83
CA GLY A 77 3.27 2.10 1.99
C GLY A 77 2.30 3.17 2.46
N ASN A 78 1.03 3.13 2.05
CA ASN A 78 0.01 4.06 2.54
C ASN A 78 -0.36 3.77 4.00
N GLY A 79 -0.47 2.48 4.34
CA GLY A 79 -0.81 2.01 5.68
C GLY A 79 0.24 2.42 6.72
N ILE A 80 1.53 2.22 6.43
CA ILE A 80 2.61 2.58 7.36
C ILE A 80 2.72 4.10 7.59
N ARG A 81 2.38 4.93 6.59
CA ARG A 81 2.33 6.39 6.79
C ARG A 81 1.18 6.80 7.71
N CYS A 82 0.00 6.19 7.53
CA CYS A 82 -1.15 6.39 8.41
C CYS A 82 -0.83 5.93 9.84
N PHE A 83 -0.22 4.76 9.97
CA PHE A 83 0.25 4.19 11.23
C PHE A 83 1.22 5.12 11.95
N ALA A 84 2.24 5.62 11.25
CA ALA A 84 3.23 6.53 11.82
C ALA A 84 2.60 7.85 12.29
N LYS A 85 1.65 8.40 11.53
CA LYS A 85 0.89 9.59 11.94
C LYS A 85 0.13 9.33 13.23
N TYR A 86 -0.63 8.24 13.29
CA TYR A 86 -1.39 7.89 14.48
C TYR A 86 -0.49 7.69 15.71
N ALA A 87 0.60 6.93 15.56
CA ALA A 87 1.57 6.70 16.62
C ALA A 87 2.22 8.00 17.14
N TYR A 88 2.49 8.95 16.22
CA TYR A 88 3.01 10.26 16.58
C TYR A 88 1.98 11.09 17.36
N ASP A 89 0.72 11.09 16.90
CA ASP A 89 -0.38 11.82 17.55
C ASP A 89 -0.69 11.31 18.96
N GLN A 90 -0.59 9.99 19.18
CA GLN A 90 -0.72 9.38 20.51
C GLN A 90 0.52 9.57 21.39
N GLY A 91 1.62 10.10 20.84
CA GLY A 91 2.87 10.30 21.57
C GLY A 91 3.70 9.03 21.81
N TYR A 92 3.36 7.92 21.14
CA TYR A 92 4.13 6.65 21.19
C TYR A 92 5.49 6.79 20.52
N ILE A 93 5.60 7.70 19.55
CA ILE A 93 6.84 8.11 18.92
C ILE A 93 6.92 9.64 18.89
N LYS A 94 8.14 10.19 18.87
CA LYS A 94 8.39 11.64 18.86
C LYS A 94 9.21 12.13 17.65
N GLY A 95 9.57 11.22 16.75
CA GLY A 95 10.43 11.47 15.60
C GLY A 95 10.62 10.21 14.77
N PRO A 96 11.66 10.15 13.92
CA PRO A 96 11.96 8.98 13.10
C PRO A 96 11.95 7.70 13.93
N CYS A 97 11.33 6.65 13.39
CA CYS A 97 11.11 5.41 14.10
C CYS A 97 11.36 4.20 13.21
N LYS A 98 11.30 3.02 13.83
CA LYS A 98 11.36 1.73 13.16
C LYS A 98 10.06 1.00 13.42
N VAL A 99 9.45 0.50 12.36
CA VAL A 99 8.21 -0.27 12.42
C VAL A 99 8.52 -1.70 12.02
N GLU A 100 8.29 -2.64 12.93
CA GLU A 100 8.31 -4.06 12.62
C GLU A 100 7.07 -4.42 11.80
N THR A 101 7.29 -5.02 10.63
CA THR A 101 6.24 -5.51 9.73
C THR A 101 6.54 -6.96 9.35
N LEU A 102 5.60 -7.62 8.67
CA LEU A 102 5.83 -8.96 8.13
C LEU A 102 6.94 -8.96 7.05
N ALA A 103 7.16 -7.84 6.34
CA ALA A 103 8.30 -7.63 5.44
C ALA A 103 9.64 -7.35 6.15
N GLY A 104 9.66 -7.32 7.49
CA GLY A 104 10.81 -6.93 8.32
C GLY A 104 10.70 -5.51 8.87
N ILE A 105 11.82 -4.99 9.36
CA ILE A 105 11.87 -3.68 10.02
C ILE A 105 12.00 -2.56 8.99
N ILE A 106 11.00 -1.68 8.95
CA ILE A 106 10.95 -0.54 8.03
C ILE A 106 11.27 0.75 8.79
N PRO A 107 12.32 1.50 8.40
CA PRO A 107 12.56 2.83 8.93
C PRO A 107 11.53 3.82 8.36
N VAL A 108 11.00 4.67 9.24
CA VAL A 108 10.07 5.74 8.89
C VAL A 108 10.64 7.06 9.37
N ASP A 109 10.96 7.94 8.42
CA ASP A 109 11.35 9.31 8.72
C ASP A 109 10.10 10.17 8.88
N ILE A 110 10.08 10.95 9.96
CA ILE A 110 8.95 11.82 10.29
C ILE A 110 9.43 13.27 10.27
N SER A 111 8.71 14.10 9.54
CA SER A 111 8.93 15.54 9.47
C SER A 111 7.62 16.30 9.36
N TYR A 112 7.70 17.60 9.61
CA TYR A 112 6.65 18.54 9.27
C TYR A 112 7.17 19.49 8.20
N HIS A 113 6.32 19.81 7.24
CA HIS A 113 6.52 20.95 6.35
C HIS A 113 5.35 21.89 6.57
N ASP A 114 5.63 23.03 7.21
CA ASP A 114 4.60 23.93 7.73
C ASP A 114 3.66 23.20 8.71
N GLU A 115 2.38 23.05 8.37
CA GLU A 115 1.38 22.33 9.18
C GLU A 115 1.18 20.87 8.72
N ASP A 116 1.77 20.48 7.59
CA ASP A 116 1.58 19.16 7.00
C ASP A 116 2.54 18.14 7.63
N PHE A 117 1.98 17.01 8.07
CA PHE A 117 2.77 15.87 8.53
C PHE A 117 3.26 15.04 7.35
N LEU A 118 4.55 14.74 7.32
CA LEU A 118 5.16 13.83 6.35
C LEU A 118 5.75 12.62 7.07
N ALA A 119 5.34 11.43 6.59
CA ALA A 119 6.02 10.18 6.88
C ALA A 119 6.66 9.66 5.59
N SER A 120 7.99 9.58 5.59
CA SER A 120 8.77 9.06 4.47
C SER A 120 9.24 7.64 4.78
N ILE A 121 9.14 6.76 3.80
CA ILE A 121 9.58 5.37 3.92
C ILE A 121 10.53 5.03 2.78
N GLY A 122 11.52 4.17 3.08
CA GLY A 122 12.37 3.59 2.06
C GLY A 122 11.57 2.62 1.18
N MET A 123 11.58 2.86 -0.13
CA MET A 123 11.05 1.90 -1.10
C MET A 123 12.19 0.98 -1.59
N PRO A 124 11.90 -0.28 -1.91
CA PRO A 124 12.87 -1.17 -2.55
C PRO A 124 13.43 -0.55 -3.83
N GLU A 125 14.69 -0.90 -4.15
CA GLU A 125 15.30 -0.50 -5.41
C GLU A 125 14.46 -1.03 -6.58
N PRO A 126 14.08 -0.18 -7.54
CA PRO A 126 13.21 -0.59 -8.65
C PRO A 126 13.94 -1.59 -9.54
N LYS A 127 13.24 -2.67 -9.89
CA LYS A 127 13.76 -3.70 -10.79
C LYS A 127 13.00 -3.69 -12.11
N PHE A 128 13.74 -3.66 -13.22
CA PHE A 128 13.20 -3.49 -14.58
C PHE A 128 13.27 -4.76 -15.44
N LEU A 129 14.02 -5.78 -15.00
CA LEU A 129 14.14 -7.04 -15.71
C LEU A 129 12.91 -7.91 -15.49
N ARG A 130 12.44 -8.58 -16.56
CA ARG A 130 11.25 -9.45 -16.53
C ARG A 130 11.28 -10.48 -15.39
N LYS A 131 12.42 -11.15 -15.18
CA LYS A 131 12.62 -12.12 -14.08
C LYS A 131 12.37 -11.53 -12.68
N ASP A 132 12.67 -10.25 -12.51
CA ASP A 132 12.57 -9.54 -11.24
C ASP A 132 11.20 -8.86 -11.06
N ILE A 133 10.38 -8.77 -12.13
CA ILE A 133 8.99 -8.29 -12.15
C ILE A 133 7.95 -9.44 -12.03
N PRO A 134 8.42 -10.65 -11.73
CA PRO A 134 7.80 -11.91 -12.16
C PRO A 134 7.00 -11.85 -13.48
N ALA A 135 7.63 -11.38 -14.56
CA ALA A 135 7.04 -11.39 -15.89
C ALA A 135 7.67 -12.47 -16.79
N THR A 136 6.90 -13.02 -17.73
CA THR A 136 7.40 -14.02 -18.69
C THR A 136 8.39 -13.42 -19.69
N GLY A 137 9.38 -14.18 -20.15
CA GLY A 137 10.39 -13.74 -21.13
C GLY A 137 11.67 -13.19 -20.51
N ASP A 138 12.53 -12.61 -21.34
CA ASP A 138 13.89 -12.16 -20.95
C ASP A 138 14.12 -10.67 -21.23
N GLY A 139 15.09 -10.08 -20.52
CA GLY A 139 15.47 -8.66 -20.67
C GLY A 139 14.59 -7.70 -19.88
N GLU A 140 14.69 -6.41 -20.19
CA GLU A 140 13.80 -5.38 -19.63
C GLU A 140 12.37 -5.53 -20.15
N TYR A 141 11.39 -5.22 -19.30
CA TYR A 141 9.99 -5.36 -19.69
C TYR A 141 9.55 -4.23 -20.63
N LYS A 142 9.16 -4.62 -21.84
CA LYS A 142 8.39 -3.80 -22.78
C LYS A 142 7.53 -4.71 -23.65
N GLU A 143 6.24 -4.40 -23.78
CA GLU A 143 5.29 -5.20 -24.59
C GLU A 143 4.09 -4.36 -25.03
N GLU A 144 3.46 -4.73 -26.13
CA GLU A 144 2.19 -4.13 -26.54
C GLU A 144 1.02 -5.00 -26.04
N ILE A 145 0.13 -4.44 -25.21
CA ILE A 145 -1.02 -5.16 -24.66
C ILE A 145 -2.27 -4.30 -24.83
N GLY A 146 -3.26 -4.82 -25.55
CA GLY A 146 -4.54 -4.12 -25.74
C GLY A 146 -4.39 -2.77 -26.44
N GLY A 147 -3.41 -2.62 -27.33
CA GLY A 147 -3.11 -1.37 -28.05
C GLY A 147 -2.32 -0.33 -27.23
N PHE A 148 -1.85 -0.69 -26.04
CA PHE A 148 -0.97 0.14 -25.23
C PHE A 148 0.46 -0.38 -25.26
N GLU A 149 1.41 0.55 -25.38
CA GLU A 149 2.81 0.26 -25.07
C GLU A 149 2.96 0.20 -23.54
N VAL A 150 3.25 -0.99 -23.01
CA VAL A 150 3.34 -1.28 -21.59
C VAL A 150 4.80 -1.50 -21.20
N TYR A 151 5.24 -0.71 -20.23
CA TYR A 151 6.48 -0.90 -19.49
C TYR A 151 6.15 -1.58 -18.17
N ALA A 152 7.12 -2.19 -17.50
CA ALA A 152 6.90 -2.68 -16.15
C ALA A 152 8.11 -2.49 -15.24
N VAL A 153 7.81 -2.36 -13.95
CA VAL A 153 8.80 -2.21 -12.88
C VAL A 153 8.29 -2.92 -11.63
N ASN A 154 9.20 -3.47 -10.84
CA ASN A 154 8.90 -4.00 -9.53
C ASN A 154 9.51 -3.11 -8.45
N THR A 155 8.66 -2.56 -7.59
CA THR A 155 9.04 -1.72 -6.44
C THR A 155 8.68 -2.39 -5.10
N GLY A 156 8.67 -3.72 -5.09
CA GLY A 156 8.10 -4.57 -4.04
C GLY A 156 6.87 -5.34 -4.54
N VAL A 157 6.10 -4.74 -5.45
CA VAL A 157 5.03 -5.40 -6.21
C VAL A 157 5.14 -5.03 -7.70
N PRO A 158 4.64 -5.88 -8.63
CA PRO A 158 4.67 -5.57 -10.06
C PRO A 158 3.75 -4.39 -10.41
N HIS A 159 4.29 -3.44 -11.18
CA HIS A 159 3.56 -2.33 -11.77
C HIS A 159 3.73 -2.34 -13.30
N ALA A 160 2.63 -2.45 -14.03
CA ALA A 160 2.54 -2.12 -15.44
C ALA A 160 2.34 -0.61 -15.60
N VAL A 161 3.11 0.04 -16.47
CA VAL A 161 3.16 1.49 -16.63
C VAL A 161 2.92 1.85 -18.09
N ILE A 162 1.92 2.67 -18.34
CA ILE A 162 1.51 3.15 -19.66
C ILE A 162 1.63 4.67 -19.67
N PHE A 163 2.42 5.21 -20.58
CA PHE A 163 2.51 6.67 -20.78
C PHE A 163 1.45 7.14 -21.78
N THR A 164 0.75 8.23 -21.46
CA THR A 164 -0.27 8.81 -22.31
C THR A 164 -0.35 10.33 -22.16
N ASP A 165 -0.65 11.03 -23.26
CA ASP A 165 -0.89 12.47 -23.24
C ASP A 165 -2.33 12.83 -22.86
N ALA A 166 -3.25 11.85 -22.84
CA ALA A 166 -4.69 12.07 -22.65
C ALA A 166 -5.25 11.27 -21.46
N LEU A 167 -4.61 11.38 -20.29
CA LEU A 167 -4.94 10.59 -19.09
C LEU A 167 -6.41 10.70 -18.64
N ASP A 168 -7.02 11.87 -18.80
CA ASP A 168 -8.42 12.11 -18.43
C ASP A 168 -9.40 11.36 -19.35
N SER A 169 -8.98 11.00 -20.57
CA SER A 169 -9.79 10.23 -21.53
C SER A 169 -9.63 8.72 -21.40
N VAL A 170 -8.71 8.24 -20.55
CA VAL A 170 -8.51 6.80 -20.34
C VAL A 170 -9.65 6.23 -19.51
N ALA A 171 -10.33 5.23 -20.07
CA ALA A 171 -11.31 4.40 -19.37
C ALA A 171 -10.60 3.34 -18.51
N VAL A 172 -10.00 3.77 -17.40
CA VAL A 172 -9.15 2.91 -16.53
C VAL A 172 -9.84 1.61 -16.14
N SER A 173 -11.13 1.67 -15.76
CA SER A 173 -11.93 0.50 -15.39
C SER A 173 -12.09 -0.54 -16.50
N GLU A 174 -11.93 -0.14 -17.76
CA GLU A 174 -12.04 -1.02 -18.93
C GLU A 174 -10.66 -1.46 -19.43
N SER A 175 -9.70 -0.54 -19.47
CA SER A 175 -8.35 -0.77 -20.02
C SER A 175 -7.40 -1.48 -19.05
N ALA A 176 -7.53 -1.24 -17.73
CA ALA A 176 -6.63 -1.83 -16.74
C ALA A 176 -6.82 -3.35 -16.53
N PRO A 177 -8.05 -3.90 -16.41
CA PRO A 177 -8.23 -5.32 -16.07
C PRO A 177 -7.58 -6.31 -17.05
N PRO A 178 -7.65 -6.11 -18.40
CA PRO A 178 -6.95 -6.97 -19.35
C PRO A 178 -5.42 -6.96 -19.18
N ILE A 179 -4.82 -5.79 -18.90
CA ILE A 179 -3.37 -5.66 -18.68
C ILE A 179 -2.98 -6.31 -17.35
N ARG A 180 -3.73 -6.02 -16.27
CA ARG A 180 -3.52 -6.59 -14.93
C ARG A 180 -3.50 -8.11 -14.95
N LYS A 181 -4.35 -8.73 -15.75
CA LYS A 181 -4.52 -10.19 -15.85
C LYS A 181 -3.81 -10.80 -17.06
N HIS A 182 -2.99 -10.02 -17.77
CA HIS A 182 -2.31 -10.50 -18.96
C HIS A 182 -1.40 -11.68 -18.60
N THR A 183 -1.31 -12.68 -19.48
CA THR A 183 -0.56 -13.92 -19.23
C THR A 183 0.93 -13.68 -18.97
N THR A 184 1.46 -12.55 -19.43
CA THR A 184 2.85 -12.17 -19.13
C THR A 184 3.10 -11.82 -17.66
N PHE A 185 2.05 -11.55 -16.86
CA PHE A 185 2.10 -11.28 -15.43
C PHE A 185 1.36 -12.42 -14.69
N PRO A 186 2.00 -13.55 -14.40
CA PRO A 186 1.35 -14.71 -13.79
C PRO A 186 0.66 -14.40 -12.44
N ASN A 187 1.25 -13.49 -11.66
CA ASN A 187 0.69 -13.03 -10.38
C ASN A 187 -0.13 -11.74 -10.51
N GLY A 188 -0.34 -11.28 -11.74
CA GLY A 188 -0.89 -9.98 -12.08
C GLY A 188 0.05 -8.81 -11.81
N ALA A 189 -0.39 -7.62 -12.20
CA ALA A 189 0.32 -6.36 -11.95
C ALA A 189 -0.66 -5.21 -11.65
N ASN A 190 -0.20 -4.24 -10.86
CA ASN A 190 -0.89 -2.96 -10.70
C ASN A 190 -0.72 -2.14 -11.99
N VAL A 191 -1.79 -1.59 -12.55
CA VAL A 191 -1.72 -0.87 -13.83
C VAL A 191 -1.76 0.63 -13.58
N ASN A 192 -0.78 1.36 -14.09
CA ASN A 192 -0.68 2.80 -13.92
C ASN A 192 -0.67 3.49 -15.29
N PHE A 193 -1.60 4.41 -15.49
CA PHE A 193 -1.60 5.34 -16.62
C PHE A 193 -0.95 6.64 -16.17
N VAL A 194 0.07 7.09 -16.90
CA VAL A 194 0.94 8.18 -16.49
C VAL A 194 0.97 9.25 -17.58
N GLN A 195 0.71 10.49 -17.18
CA GLN A 195 0.87 11.67 -18.03
C GLN A 195 1.99 12.54 -17.47
N ARG A 196 2.95 12.89 -18.33
CA ARG A 196 3.98 13.88 -18.01
C ARG A 196 3.35 15.26 -18.11
N THR A 197 3.44 16.06 -17.04
CA THR A 197 2.84 17.41 -16.98
C THR A 197 3.88 18.53 -16.89
N GLY A 198 5.16 18.17 -16.75
CA GLY A 198 6.30 19.07 -16.72
C GLY A 198 7.59 18.28 -16.53
N GLU A 199 8.71 18.98 -16.34
CA GLU A 199 10.03 18.36 -16.19
C GLU A 199 10.12 17.46 -14.95
N ASN A 200 9.47 17.86 -13.85
CA ASN A 200 9.50 17.14 -12.56
C ASN A 200 8.08 16.84 -12.03
N SER A 201 7.11 16.61 -12.93
CA SER A 201 5.71 16.40 -12.53
C SER A 201 5.00 15.36 -13.38
N LEU A 202 4.37 14.40 -12.71
CA LEU A 202 3.57 13.33 -13.30
C LEU A 202 2.15 13.36 -12.72
N ARG A 203 1.16 13.10 -13.57
CA ARG A 203 -0.20 12.70 -13.14
C ARG A 203 -0.35 11.21 -13.35
N ILE A 204 -0.99 10.53 -12.41
CA ILE A 204 -1.14 9.07 -12.42
C ILE A 204 -2.60 8.72 -12.14
N ARG A 205 -3.13 7.71 -12.86
CA ARG A 205 -4.37 7.00 -12.52
C ARG A 205 -4.11 5.50 -12.52
N THR A 206 -4.72 4.80 -11.58
CA THR A 206 -4.56 3.36 -11.34
C THR A 206 -5.92 2.68 -11.29
#